data_AF-A0A2U1P313-F1
#
_entry.id   AF-A0A2U1P313-F1
#
_cell.length_a   1.000
_cell.length_b   1.000
_cell.length_c   1.000
_cell.angle_alpha   90.00
_cell.angle_beta   90.00
_cell.angle_gamma   90.00
#
_symmetry.space_group_name_H-M   'P 1'
#
loop_
_entity.id
_entity.type
_entity.pdbx_description
1 polymer ?
#
loop_
_entity_poly.entity_id
_entity_poly.type
_entity_poly.pdbx_seq_one_letter_code
_entity_poly.pdbx_strand_id
1 'polypeptide(L)'
;MNASSESLATRDFSASGYSSRPGDPDPKLDNSNIEEAESSLRESGFLNYEEARALLGRLEYQKGNIEAALHVFEGIDIPAVIPKMKDSLAKKSEQPRRHSQSDISPQMSVHAVSLMFEAILLKSKSLQALGRFTEAAESCRIILETVESALPDGFHNFSSNLKLQEIVNKSVELLPELWKLASDPQSTILSYRRALLYQWNLDIKTRKNIEKELQTVKNKNKKVLRRG
;
A
#
# COMPACT_ATOMS: atom_id res chain seq x y z
N MET A 1 -60.85 -51.50 -1.56
CA MET A 1 -60.86 -52.43 -2.71
C MET A 1 -60.08 -51.73 -3.83
N ASN A 2 -58.76 -51.87 -3.88
CA ASN A 2 -57.98 -52.78 -4.76
C ASN A 2 -58.33 -52.57 -6.26
N ALA A 3 -57.43 -52.39 -7.23
CA ALA A 3 -56.01 -52.75 -7.34
C ALA A 3 -55.27 -51.94 -8.45
N SER A 4 -53.94 -52.03 -8.42
CA SER A 4 -52.91 -51.57 -9.37
C SER A 4 -52.87 -52.31 -10.73
N SER A 5 -52.22 -51.70 -11.75
CA SER A 5 -51.03 -52.18 -12.52
C SER A 5 -50.83 -51.30 -13.78
N GLU A 6 -49.69 -50.59 -13.96
CA GLU A 6 -48.43 -51.01 -14.67
C GLU A 6 -48.62 -51.15 -16.22
N SER A 7 -47.79 -50.66 -17.16
CA SER A 7 -46.34 -50.42 -17.22
C SER A 7 -45.92 -49.56 -18.44
N LEU A 8 -44.74 -48.92 -18.31
CA LEU A 8 -43.57 -48.80 -19.23
C LEU A 8 -43.71 -48.39 -20.72
N ALA A 9 -42.99 -47.32 -21.09
CA ALA A 9 -42.05 -47.34 -22.22
C ALA A 9 -40.95 -46.27 -22.04
N THR A 10 -39.73 -46.77 -22.00
CA THR A 10 -38.41 -46.11 -22.01
C THR A 10 -38.15 -45.28 -23.26
N ARG A 11 -37.53 -44.09 -23.11
CA ARG A 11 -36.53 -43.63 -24.09
C ARG A 11 -35.53 -42.65 -23.47
N ASP A 12 -34.37 -43.22 -23.13
CA ASP A 12 -33.11 -42.50 -23.00
C ASP A 12 -32.73 -41.86 -24.34
N PHE A 13 -32.19 -40.63 -24.33
CA PHE A 13 -31.08 -40.25 -25.21
C PHE A 13 -30.36 -39.02 -24.66
N SER A 14 -29.10 -39.21 -24.31
CA SER A 14 -28.12 -38.20 -23.91
C SER A 14 -27.70 -37.32 -25.09
N ALA A 15 -27.27 -36.08 -24.79
CA ALA A 15 -25.95 -35.53 -25.15
C ALA A 15 -25.98 -34.00 -25.33
N SER A 16 -25.52 -33.27 -24.31
CA SER A 16 -24.77 -32.03 -24.53
C SER A 16 -23.85 -31.82 -23.35
N GLY A 17 -22.59 -32.22 -23.56
CA GLY A 17 -21.51 -31.99 -22.62
C GLY A 17 -21.24 -30.50 -22.49
N TYR A 18 -21.49 -29.95 -21.32
CA TYR A 18 -20.76 -28.79 -20.85
C TYR A 18 -19.69 -29.30 -19.90
N SER A 19 -18.53 -29.58 -20.49
CA SER A 19 -17.26 -29.64 -19.78
C SER A 19 -16.98 -28.25 -19.24
N SER A 20 -17.37 -27.99 -18.01
CA SER A 20 -16.93 -26.81 -17.26
C SER A 20 -15.44 -26.94 -17.00
N ARG A 21 -14.64 -26.39 -17.93
CA ARG A 21 -13.26 -26.00 -17.62
C ARG A 21 -13.31 -25.01 -16.46
N PRO A 22 -12.36 -25.06 -15.51
CA PRO A 22 -12.21 -23.97 -14.55
C PRO A 22 -11.95 -22.71 -15.37
N GLY A 23 -12.85 -21.74 -15.22
CA GLY A 23 -12.72 -20.43 -15.85
C GLY A 23 -11.39 -19.82 -15.42
N ASP A 24 -10.62 -19.43 -16.43
CA ASP A 24 -9.58 -18.43 -16.29
C ASP A 24 -10.18 -17.24 -15.54
N PRO A 25 -9.57 -16.70 -14.46
CA PRO A 25 -10.06 -15.47 -13.87
C PRO A 25 -9.88 -14.35 -14.90
N ASP A 26 -10.93 -13.99 -15.62
CA ASP A 26 -10.92 -12.93 -16.62
C ASP A 26 -10.64 -11.58 -15.92
N PRO A 27 -9.42 -11.00 -16.02
CA PRO A 27 -9.08 -9.75 -15.34
C PRO A 27 -9.84 -8.55 -15.92
N LYS A 28 -10.50 -8.73 -17.08
CA LYS A 28 -11.24 -7.68 -17.78
C LYS A 28 -12.56 -7.31 -17.12
N LEU A 29 -13.22 -8.25 -16.43
CA LEU A 29 -14.50 -7.97 -15.77
C LEU A 29 -14.32 -7.14 -14.51
N ASP A 30 -13.24 -7.39 -13.76
CA ASP A 30 -12.95 -6.64 -12.54
C ASP A 30 -12.47 -5.21 -12.84
N ASN A 31 -11.65 -5.05 -13.89
CA ASN A 31 -11.22 -3.72 -14.36
C ASN A 31 -12.39 -2.81 -14.74
N SER A 32 -13.40 -3.34 -15.44
CA SER A 32 -14.58 -2.56 -15.84
C SER A 32 -15.38 -2.04 -14.65
N ASN A 33 -15.54 -2.87 -13.61
CA ASN A 33 -16.27 -2.47 -12.40
C ASN A 33 -15.51 -1.44 -11.57
N ILE A 34 -14.17 -1.55 -11.52
CA ILE A 34 -13.29 -0.59 -10.85
C ILE A 34 -13.36 0.77 -11.57
N GLU A 35 -13.24 0.79 -12.90
CA GLU A 35 -13.30 2.01 -13.71
C GLU A 35 -14.66 2.73 -13.61
N GLU A 36 -15.76 1.97 -13.50
CA GLU A 36 -17.11 2.52 -13.28
C GLU A 36 -17.25 3.18 -11.90
N ALA A 37 -16.75 2.51 -10.85
CA ALA A 37 -16.74 3.06 -9.50
C ALA A 37 -15.85 4.31 -9.39
N GLU A 38 -14.69 4.30 -10.07
CA GLU A 38 -13.80 5.46 -10.18
C GLU A 38 -14.49 6.64 -10.88
N SER A 39 -15.17 6.36 -11.99
CA SER A 39 -15.91 7.37 -12.76
C SER A 39 -17.01 8.00 -11.91
N SER A 40 -17.74 7.20 -11.14
CA SER A 40 -18.78 7.66 -10.22
C SER A 40 -18.23 8.57 -9.10
N LEU A 41 -17.07 8.22 -8.51
CA LEU A 41 -16.42 9.05 -7.48
C LEU A 41 -15.93 10.37 -8.06
N ARG A 42 -15.43 10.37 -9.31
CA ARG A 42 -14.93 11.57 -9.99
C ARG A 42 -16.02 12.46 -10.55
N GLU A 43 -17.17 11.91 -10.94
CA GLU A 43 -18.32 12.66 -11.47
C GLU A 43 -18.88 13.66 -10.45
N SER A 44 -18.68 13.39 -9.16
CA SER A 44 -18.96 14.34 -8.08
C SER A 44 -18.04 15.58 -8.06
N GLY A 45 -16.94 15.55 -8.82
CA GLY A 45 -15.98 16.66 -8.98
C GLY A 45 -14.99 16.85 -7.83
N PHE A 46 -15.05 16.03 -6.78
CA PHE A 46 -14.26 16.23 -5.56
C PHE A 46 -12.89 15.54 -5.55
N LEU A 47 -12.69 14.52 -6.38
CA LEU A 47 -11.53 13.63 -6.32
C LEU A 47 -10.84 13.51 -7.69
N ASN A 48 -9.51 13.47 -7.68
CA ASN A 48 -8.77 13.06 -8.88
C ASN A 48 -8.77 11.53 -9.04
N TYR A 49 -8.20 11.05 -10.15
CA TYR A 49 -8.19 9.63 -10.48
C TYR A 49 -7.43 8.78 -9.46
N GLU A 50 -6.28 9.29 -9.02
CA GLU A 50 -5.40 8.62 -8.08
C GLU A 50 -6.01 8.58 -6.66
N GLU A 51 -6.71 9.64 -6.25
CA GLU A 51 -7.46 9.72 -4.99
C GLU A 51 -8.67 8.78 -4.98
N ALA A 52 -9.40 8.68 -6.10
CA ALA A 52 -10.50 7.73 -6.23
C ALA A 52 -10.00 6.28 -6.07
N ARG A 53 -8.91 5.92 -6.76
CA ARG A 53 -8.25 4.61 -6.60
C ARG A 53 -7.77 4.34 -5.20
N ALA A 54 -7.14 5.32 -4.56
CA ALA A 54 -6.68 5.21 -3.18
C ALA A 54 -7.84 4.87 -2.22
N LEU A 55 -9.01 5.49 -2.42
CA LEU A 55 -10.21 5.22 -1.62
C LEU A 55 -10.81 3.84 -1.92
N LEU A 56 -10.93 3.46 -3.19
CA LEU A 56 -11.49 2.16 -3.58
C LEU A 56 -10.62 1.00 -3.08
N GLY A 57 -9.30 1.08 -3.27
CA GLY A 57 -8.39 0.05 -2.78
C GLY A 57 -8.44 -0.08 -1.26
N ARG A 58 -8.62 1.04 -0.53
CA ARG A 58 -8.81 1.00 0.93
C ARG A 58 -10.10 0.28 1.32
N LEU A 59 -11.20 0.49 0.59
CA LEU A 59 -12.46 -0.20 0.85
C LEU A 59 -12.34 -1.71 0.62
N GLU A 60 -11.71 -2.13 -0.47
CA GLU A 60 -11.48 -3.56 -0.73
C GLU A 60 -10.55 -4.19 0.31
N TYR A 61 -9.50 -3.49 0.73
CA TYR A 61 -8.63 -3.95 1.81
C TYR A 61 -9.39 -4.15 3.12
N GLN A 62 -10.28 -3.22 3.47
CA GLN A 62 -11.11 -3.29 4.68
C GLN A 62 -12.12 -4.45 4.65
N LYS A 63 -12.61 -4.83 3.47
CA LYS A 63 -13.45 -6.03 3.28
C LYS A 63 -12.67 -7.34 3.42
N GLY A 64 -11.34 -7.28 3.43
CA GLY A 64 -10.45 -8.45 3.43
C GLY A 64 -10.14 -8.98 2.04
N ASN A 65 -10.54 -8.27 0.97
CA ASN A 65 -10.28 -8.65 -0.41
C ASN A 65 -8.87 -8.18 -0.81
N ILE A 66 -7.84 -8.86 -0.29
CA ILE A 66 -6.44 -8.42 -0.42
C ILE A 66 -5.98 -8.35 -1.89
N GLU A 67 -6.35 -9.32 -2.72
CA GLU A 67 -5.96 -9.35 -4.13
C GLU A 67 -6.63 -8.22 -4.93
N ALA A 68 -7.93 -8.00 -4.74
CA ALA A 68 -8.66 -6.90 -5.38
C ALA A 68 -8.12 -5.53 -4.92
N ALA A 69 -7.84 -5.38 -3.63
CA ALA A 69 -7.23 -4.16 -3.09
C ALA A 69 -5.87 -3.88 -3.74
N LEU A 70 -5.02 -4.90 -3.84
CA LEU A 70 -3.72 -4.78 -4.47
C LEU A 70 -3.85 -4.38 -5.95
N HIS A 71 -4.76 -5.00 -6.69
CA HIS A 71 -5.03 -4.67 -8.09
C HIS A 71 -5.41 -3.19 -8.27
N VAL A 72 -6.32 -2.67 -7.42
CA VAL A 72 -6.69 -1.26 -7.43
C VAL A 72 -5.48 -0.35 -7.11
N PHE A 73 -4.66 -0.72 -6.11
CA PHE A 73 -3.47 0.07 -5.75
C PHE A 73 -2.37 0.01 -6.82
N GLU A 74 -2.27 -1.07 -7.59
CA GLU A 74 -1.34 -1.17 -8.73
C GLU A 74 -1.75 -0.23 -9.87
N GLY A 75 -3.03 0.14 -9.97
CA GLY A 75 -3.52 1.16 -10.90
C GLY A 75 -3.17 2.61 -10.54
N ILE A 76 -2.63 2.90 -9.36
CA ILE A 76 -2.25 4.27 -8.97
C ILE A 76 -0.92 4.65 -9.64
N ASP A 77 -0.90 5.75 -10.41
CA ASP A 77 0.34 6.34 -10.94
C ASP A 77 1.11 7.07 -9.82
N ILE A 78 1.79 6.29 -8.99
CA ILE A 78 2.62 6.78 -7.88
C ILE A 78 3.70 7.77 -8.37
N PRO A 79 4.46 7.50 -9.46
CA PRO A 79 5.41 8.46 -10.01
C PRO A 79 4.81 9.85 -10.31
N ALA A 80 3.60 9.91 -10.89
CA ALA A 80 2.95 11.18 -11.21
C ALA A 80 2.52 11.99 -9.97
N VAL A 81 2.24 11.33 -8.84
CA VAL A 81 1.81 12.01 -7.60
C VAL A 81 2.96 12.35 -6.66
N ILE A 82 4.14 11.69 -6.77
CA ILE A 82 5.30 11.97 -5.90
C ILE A 82 5.68 13.45 -5.87
N PRO A 83 5.86 14.17 -7.01
CA PRO A 83 6.21 15.58 -6.98
C PRO A 83 5.19 16.43 -6.21
N LYS A 84 3.88 16.19 -6.46
CA LYS A 84 2.78 16.89 -5.80
C LYS A 84 2.80 16.66 -4.28
N MET A 85 3.05 15.42 -3.85
CA MET A 85 3.17 15.10 -2.42
C MET A 85 4.35 15.80 -1.78
N LYS A 86 5.51 15.82 -2.44
CA LYS A 86 6.71 16.51 -1.94
C LYS A 86 6.47 18.00 -1.76
N ASP A 87 5.91 18.65 -2.78
CA ASP A 87 5.62 20.09 -2.74
C ASP A 87 4.65 20.44 -1.59
N SER A 88 3.60 19.63 -1.41
CA SER A 88 2.63 19.81 -0.33
C SER A 88 3.22 19.58 1.07
N LEU A 89 4.18 18.67 1.21
CA LEU A 89 4.89 18.42 2.48
C LEU A 89 5.87 19.56 2.81
N ALA A 90 6.69 19.98 1.83
CA ALA A 90 7.69 21.03 2.02
C ALA A 90 7.04 22.35 2.44
N LYS A 91 5.98 22.77 1.75
CA LYS A 91 5.23 24.02 2.05
C LYS A 91 4.58 24.01 3.43
N LYS A 92 4.24 22.86 3.99
CA LYS A 92 3.68 22.77 5.35
C LYS A 92 4.74 22.79 6.45
N SER A 93 5.98 22.42 6.13
CA SER A 93 7.11 22.54 7.06
C SER A 93 7.51 23.99 7.28
N GLU A 94 7.42 24.81 6.23
CA GLU A 94 7.62 26.26 6.31
C GLU A 94 6.39 26.92 6.97
N GLN A 95 6.53 27.37 8.22
CA GLN A 95 5.51 28.20 8.88
C GLN A 95 5.03 29.38 8.00
N PRO A 96 3.80 29.91 8.20
CA PRO A 96 3.15 30.83 7.28
C PRO A 96 3.83 32.20 7.28
N ARG A 97 4.92 32.34 6.53
CA ARG A 97 5.46 33.66 6.22
C ARG A 97 4.66 34.24 5.07
N ARG A 98 4.17 35.44 5.34
CA ARG A 98 3.36 36.31 4.47
C ARG A 98 3.79 36.22 3.00
N HIS A 99 2.81 35.98 2.14
CA HIS A 99 2.73 36.42 0.74
C HIS A 99 3.85 35.89 -0.19
N SER A 100 3.54 35.11 -1.24
CA SER A 100 3.18 35.67 -2.56
C SER A 100 2.52 34.57 -3.41
N GLN A 101 1.39 34.90 -4.03
CA GLN A 101 0.71 34.07 -5.03
C GLN A 101 1.52 34.07 -6.33
N SER A 102 1.99 32.90 -6.76
CA SER A 102 2.04 32.53 -8.18
C SER A 102 2.39 31.05 -8.32
N ASP A 103 1.39 30.18 -8.19
CA ASP A 103 1.39 28.89 -8.88
C ASP A 103 -0.06 28.43 -9.03
N ILE A 104 -0.51 28.37 -10.28
CA ILE A 104 -1.92 28.21 -10.71
C ILE A 104 -2.32 26.72 -10.76
N SER A 105 -1.48 25.79 -10.29
CA SER A 105 -1.84 24.37 -10.22
C SER A 105 -2.64 24.05 -8.94
N PRO A 106 -3.76 23.29 -9.02
CA PRO A 106 -4.46 22.80 -7.85
C PRO A 106 -3.53 21.91 -7.02
N GLN A 107 -3.11 22.40 -5.86
CA GLN A 107 -2.17 21.72 -4.98
C GLN A 107 -2.88 20.61 -4.20
N MET A 108 -2.19 19.48 -3.98
CA MET A 108 -2.73 18.42 -3.12
C MET A 108 -2.87 18.92 -1.69
N SER A 109 -4.04 18.72 -1.09
CA SER A 109 -4.21 18.96 0.34
C SER A 109 -3.39 17.97 1.15
N VAL A 110 -3.07 18.32 2.38
CA VAL A 110 -2.37 17.42 3.32
C VAL A 110 -3.17 16.14 3.60
N HIS A 111 -4.50 16.22 3.53
CA HIS A 111 -5.38 15.05 3.62
C HIS A 111 -5.22 14.15 2.41
N ALA A 112 -5.10 14.71 1.21
CA ALA A 112 -4.82 13.94 -0.01
C ALA A 112 -3.45 13.26 0.08
N VAL A 113 -2.41 13.93 0.58
CA VAL A 113 -1.09 13.29 0.82
C VAL A 113 -1.22 12.12 1.80
N SER A 114 -2.00 12.30 2.88
CA SER A 114 -2.24 11.23 3.87
C SER A 114 -2.97 10.04 3.25
N LEU A 115 -3.95 10.29 2.38
CA LEU A 115 -4.68 9.27 1.63
C LEU A 115 -3.75 8.51 0.68
N MET A 116 -2.89 9.22 -0.06
CA MET A 116 -1.94 8.57 -0.97
C MET A 116 -0.92 7.72 -0.22
N PHE A 117 -0.34 8.22 0.88
CA PHE A 117 0.56 7.42 1.70
C PHE A 117 -0.14 6.22 2.35
N GLU A 118 -1.41 6.38 2.78
CA GLU A 118 -2.19 5.25 3.28
C GLU A 118 -2.36 4.18 2.20
N ALA A 119 -2.71 4.56 0.96
CA ALA A 119 -2.84 3.62 -0.16
C ALA A 119 -1.52 2.91 -0.47
N ILE A 120 -0.38 3.61 -0.48
CA ILE A 120 0.94 3.00 -0.70
C ILE A 120 1.28 2.02 0.46
N LEU A 121 0.96 2.37 1.70
CA LEU A 121 1.17 1.49 2.84
C LEU A 121 0.27 0.24 2.79
N LEU A 122 -0.99 0.40 2.38
CA LEU A 122 -1.91 -0.72 2.19
C LEU A 122 -1.52 -1.61 1.02
N LYS A 123 -0.99 -1.03 -0.07
CA LYS A 123 -0.34 -1.78 -1.16
C LYS A 123 0.80 -2.65 -0.63
N SER A 124 1.69 -2.05 0.16
CA SER A 124 2.80 -2.80 0.80
C SER A 124 2.30 -3.95 1.68
N LYS A 125 1.28 -3.72 2.51
CA LYS A 125 0.69 -4.77 3.35
C LYS A 125 0.00 -5.86 2.55
N SER A 126 -0.66 -5.52 1.45
CA SER A 126 -1.30 -6.49 0.56
C SER A 126 -0.24 -7.38 -0.12
N LEU A 127 0.84 -6.78 -0.61
CA LEU A 127 2.00 -7.49 -1.15
C LEU A 127 2.65 -8.40 -0.09
N GLN A 128 2.79 -7.92 1.15
CA GLN A 128 3.30 -8.71 2.27
C GLN A 128 2.41 -9.93 2.56
N ALA A 129 1.09 -9.74 2.59
CA ALA A 129 0.13 -10.82 2.83
C ALA A 129 0.18 -11.90 1.73
N LEU A 130 0.52 -11.51 0.50
CA LEU A 130 0.71 -12.42 -0.63
C LEU A 130 2.14 -12.97 -0.76
N GLY A 131 3.04 -12.65 0.18
CA GLY A 131 4.43 -13.13 0.17
C GLY A 131 5.37 -12.42 -0.81
N ARG A 132 4.92 -11.35 -1.48
CA ARG A 132 5.71 -10.51 -2.39
C ARG A 132 6.57 -9.50 -1.61
N PHE A 133 7.46 -10.00 -0.75
CA PHE A 133 8.15 -9.17 0.26
C PHE A 133 9.05 -8.07 -0.30
N THR A 134 9.76 -8.33 -1.41
CA THR A 134 10.61 -7.32 -2.05
C THR A 134 9.79 -6.14 -2.56
N GLU A 135 8.69 -6.41 -3.25
CA GLU A 135 7.79 -5.38 -3.80
C GLU A 135 7.06 -4.62 -2.69
N ALA A 136 6.69 -5.33 -1.61
CA ALA A 136 6.16 -4.72 -0.41
C ALA A 136 7.16 -3.72 0.20
N ALA A 137 8.44 -4.11 0.29
CA ALA A 137 9.49 -3.28 0.85
C ALA A 137 9.74 -2.04 -0.01
N GLU A 138 9.79 -2.21 -1.33
CA GLU A 138 9.89 -1.11 -2.30
C GLU A 138 8.72 -0.12 -2.17
N SER A 139 7.49 -0.63 -2.02
CA SER A 139 6.31 0.22 -1.80
C SER A 139 6.42 1.03 -0.50
N CYS A 140 6.84 0.41 0.61
CA CYS A 140 7.11 1.12 1.87
C CYS A 140 8.25 2.14 1.73
N ARG A 141 9.28 1.82 0.96
CA ARG A 141 10.45 2.68 0.74
C ARG A 141 10.05 4.00 0.11
N ILE A 142 9.13 3.99 -0.85
CA ILE A 142 8.63 5.20 -1.54
C ILE A 142 8.08 6.22 -0.54
N ILE A 143 7.33 5.78 0.49
CA ILE A 143 6.80 6.68 1.52
C ILE A 143 7.94 7.40 2.23
N LEU A 144 8.93 6.63 2.70
CA LEU A 144 10.05 7.17 3.46
C LEU A 144 10.92 8.10 2.60
N GLU A 145 11.21 7.72 1.35
CA GLU A 145 12.00 8.55 0.42
C GLU A 145 11.28 9.84 0.02
N THR A 146 9.96 9.78 -0.14
CA THR A 146 9.15 10.98 -0.41
C THR A 146 9.22 11.95 0.77
N VAL A 147 9.11 11.44 2.00
CA VAL A 147 9.21 12.24 3.23
C VAL A 147 10.62 12.82 3.40
N GLU A 148 11.66 11.99 3.33
CA GLU A 148 13.06 12.41 3.48
C GLU A 148 13.43 13.50 2.47
N SER A 149 13.01 13.33 1.22
CA SER A 149 13.34 14.28 0.15
C SER A 149 12.51 15.56 0.18
N ALA A 150 11.33 15.56 0.80
CA ALA A 150 10.53 16.77 1.01
C ALA A 150 10.92 17.52 2.29
N LEU A 151 11.50 16.82 3.27
CA LEU A 151 11.73 17.31 4.62
C LEU A 151 13.13 16.91 5.10
N PRO A 152 14.20 17.48 4.54
CA PRO A 152 15.57 17.07 4.87
C PRO A 152 15.92 17.28 6.36
N ASP A 153 15.29 18.24 7.02
CA ASP A 153 15.55 18.58 8.43
C ASP A 153 14.75 17.72 9.43
N GLY A 154 13.85 16.85 8.96
CA GLY A 154 13.07 15.94 9.80
C GLY A 154 11.55 16.12 9.72
N PHE A 155 10.83 15.11 10.22
CA PHE A 155 9.36 15.01 10.17
C PHE A 155 8.69 15.59 11.44
N HIS A 156 8.99 16.85 11.79
CA HIS A 156 8.69 17.39 13.13
C HIS A 156 7.46 18.33 13.19
N ASN A 157 6.96 18.83 12.05
CA ASN A 157 5.94 19.90 12.00
C ASN A 157 4.51 19.41 11.65
N PHE A 158 4.24 18.11 11.73
CA PHE A 158 2.96 17.51 11.35
C PHE A 158 2.04 17.18 12.53
N SER A 159 2.24 17.82 13.69
CA SER A 159 1.45 17.58 14.92
C SER A 159 -0.07 17.74 14.74
N SER A 160 -0.50 18.50 13.72
CA SER A 160 -1.93 18.62 13.34
C SER A 160 -2.48 17.45 12.52
N ASN A 161 -1.63 16.54 12.03
CA ASN A 161 -2.02 15.39 11.22
C ASN A 161 -1.49 14.09 11.81
N LEU A 162 -2.19 13.63 12.85
CA LEU A 162 -1.92 12.36 13.53
C LEU A 162 -1.94 11.16 12.57
N LYS A 163 -2.80 11.20 11.54
CA LYS A 163 -2.94 10.11 10.58
C LYS A 163 -1.70 9.96 9.72
N LEU A 164 -1.17 11.06 9.19
CA LEU A 164 0.06 11.06 8.40
C LEU A 164 1.25 10.55 9.24
N GLN A 165 1.37 11.04 10.48
CA GLN A 165 2.42 10.58 11.40
C GLN A 165 2.31 9.09 11.71
N GLU A 166 1.10 8.58 11.93
CA GLU A 166 0.86 7.15 12.14
C GLU A 166 1.30 6.31 10.93
N ILE A 167 1.00 6.76 9.71
CA ILE A 167 1.39 6.07 8.47
C ILE A 167 2.91 6.04 8.31
N VAL A 168 3.58 7.17 8.56
CA VAL A 168 5.05 7.26 8.49
C VAL A 168 5.68 6.34 9.54
N ASN A 169 5.24 6.38 10.80
CA ASN A 169 5.75 5.51 11.86
C ASN A 169 5.59 4.02 11.51
N LYS A 170 4.40 3.62 11.03
CA LYS A 170 4.17 2.25 10.56
C LYS A 170 5.09 1.86 9.42
N SER A 171 5.38 2.78 8.50
CA SER A 171 6.29 2.53 7.37
C SER A 171 7.75 2.37 7.82
N VAL A 172 8.19 3.17 8.80
CA VAL A 172 9.53 3.09 9.40
C VAL A 172 9.74 1.76 10.13
N GLU A 173 8.72 1.28 10.84
CA GLU A 173 8.77 -0.02 11.52
C GLU A 173 8.66 -1.20 10.55
N LEU A 174 7.82 -1.09 9.53
CA LEU A 174 7.53 -2.18 8.60
C LEU A 174 8.68 -2.44 7.61
N LEU A 175 9.36 -1.40 7.11
CA LEU A 175 10.37 -1.54 6.06
C LEU A 175 11.50 -2.53 6.42
N PRO A 176 12.13 -2.47 7.61
CA PRO A 176 13.13 -3.46 8.00
C PRO A 176 12.59 -4.89 8.13
N GLU A 177 11.35 -5.05 8.59
CA GLU A 177 10.72 -6.37 8.69
C GLU A 177 10.50 -6.99 7.31
N LEU A 178 10.09 -6.19 6.32
CA LEU A 178 9.92 -6.66 4.94
C LEU A 178 11.25 -7.10 4.31
N TRP A 179 12.33 -6.35 4.52
CA TRP A 179 13.66 -6.76 4.04
C TRP A 179 14.20 -8.02 4.73
N LYS A 180 13.85 -8.23 6.02
CA LYS A 180 14.16 -9.49 6.70
C LYS A 180 13.42 -10.67 6.07
N LEU A 181 12.13 -10.49 5.75
CA LEU A 181 11.33 -11.53 5.08
C LEU A 181 11.81 -11.81 3.65
N ALA A 182 12.25 -10.77 2.94
CA ALA A 182 12.88 -10.89 1.62
C ALA A 182 14.29 -11.51 1.67
N SER A 183 14.82 -11.83 2.86
CA SER A 183 16.16 -12.39 3.07
C SER A 183 17.30 -11.51 2.53
N ASP A 184 17.13 -10.18 2.53
CA ASP A 184 18.17 -9.21 2.17
C ASP A 184 18.76 -8.55 3.44
N PRO A 185 19.92 -9.04 3.94
CA PRO A 185 20.52 -8.51 5.16
C PRO A 185 21.10 -7.11 4.98
N GLN A 186 21.52 -6.71 3.77
CA GLN A 186 22.09 -5.38 3.55
C GLN A 186 20.97 -4.33 3.56
N SER A 187 19.90 -4.57 2.80
CA SER A 187 18.72 -3.69 2.79
C SER A 187 18.07 -3.60 4.17
N THR A 188 18.03 -4.72 4.91
CA THR A 188 17.60 -4.74 6.32
C THR A 188 18.43 -3.80 7.21
N ILE A 189 19.77 -3.89 7.12
CA ILE A 189 20.65 -3.03 7.94
C ILE A 189 20.49 -1.57 7.54
N LEU A 190 20.37 -1.28 6.24
CA LEU A 190 20.16 0.07 5.72
C LEU A 190 18.83 0.66 6.19
N SER A 191 17.74 -0.11 6.18
CA SER A 191 16.44 0.36 6.66
C SER A 191 16.43 0.60 8.17
N TYR A 192 17.06 -0.26 8.98
CA TYR A 192 17.22 0.02 10.41
C TYR A 192 18.08 1.27 10.68
N ARG A 193 19.15 1.48 9.89
CA ARG A 193 19.96 2.71 9.99
C ARG A 193 19.13 3.93 9.62
N ARG A 194 18.38 3.87 8.52
CA ARG A 194 17.47 4.93 8.08
C ARG A 194 16.48 5.31 9.19
N ALA A 195 15.87 4.33 9.84
CA ALA A 195 14.93 4.53 10.94
C ALA A 195 15.55 5.24 12.17
N LEU A 196 16.87 5.09 12.40
CA LEU A 196 17.54 5.68 13.56
C LEU A 196 18.22 7.03 13.26
N LEU A 197 18.69 7.23 12.03
CA LEU A 197 19.47 8.41 11.64
C LEU A 197 18.59 9.61 11.26
N TYR A 198 17.49 9.37 10.55
CA TYR A 198 16.57 10.43 10.18
C TYR A 198 15.61 10.76 11.35
N GLN A 199 15.20 12.02 11.46
CA GLN A 199 14.37 12.50 12.56
C GLN A 199 12.87 12.27 12.26
N TRP A 200 12.44 11.03 12.43
CA TRP A 200 11.06 10.57 12.16
C TRP A 200 10.04 10.94 13.24
N ASN A 201 10.45 11.53 14.37
CA ASN A 201 9.63 11.71 15.57
C ASN A 201 9.03 10.39 16.13
N LEU A 202 9.86 9.34 16.18
CA LEU A 202 9.51 8.05 16.82
C LEU A 202 9.52 8.17 18.34
N ASP A 203 8.65 7.41 19.00
CA ASP A 203 8.70 7.28 20.45
C ASP A 203 9.96 6.53 20.92
N ILE A 204 10.36 6.79 22.17
CA ILE A 204 11.59 6.24 22.76
C ILE A 204 11.56 4.71 22.78
N LYS A 205 10.40 4.09 22.99
CA LYS A 205 10.27 2.63 23.08
C LYS A 205 10.49 2.00 21.70
N THR A 206 9.86 2.54 20.66
CA THR A 206 10.03 2.09 19.28
C THR A 206 11.48 2.26 18.83
N ARG A 207 12.10 3.41 19.09
CA ARG A 207 13.52 3.64 18.77
C ARG A 207 14.44 2.60 19.44
N LYS A 208 14.23 2.31 20.73
CA LYS A 208 15.00 1.28 21.45
C LYS A 208 14.80 -0.12 20.89
N ASN A 209 13.58 -0.46 20.47
CA ASN A 209 13.30 -1.75 19.83
C ASN A 209 14.07 -1.88 18.50
N ILE A 210 14.04 -0.85 17.66
CA ILE A 210 14.76 -0.78 16.38
C ILE A 210 16.28 -0.92 16.60
N GLU A 211 16.85 -0.26 17.62
CA GLU A 211 18.27 -0.40 17.98
C GLU A 211 18.63 -1.85 18.36
N LYS A 212 17.80 -2.49 19.19
CA LYS A 212 18.00 -3.89 19.63
C LYS A 212 17.95 -4.86 18.45
N GLU A 213 16.98 -4.71 17.57
CA GLU A 213 16.84 -5.55 16.37
C GLU A 213 18.03 -5.37 15.42
N LEU A 214 18.50 -4.14 15.20
CA LEU A 214 19.68 -3.88 14.38
C LEU A 214 20.93 -4.59 14.90
N GLN A 215 21.16 -4.59 16.22
CA GLN A 215 22.28 -5.33 16.82
C GLN A 215 22.16 -6.83 16.60
N THR A 216 20.94 -7.37 16.71
CA THR A 216 20.65 -8.79 16.47
C THR A 216 20.96 -9.18 15.03
N VAL A 217 20.53 -8.40 14.05
CA VAL A 217 20.80 -8.65 12.62
C VAL A 217 22.30 -8.60 12.32
N LYS A 218 23.02 -7.59 12.82
CA LYS A 218 24.48 -7.49 12.64
C LYS A 218 25.23 -8.69 13.22
N ASN A 219 24.83 -9.16 14.40
CA ASN A 219 25.46 -10.31 15.04
C ASN A 219 25.22 -11.62 14.27
N LYS A 220 24.01 -11.83 13.73
CA LYS A 220 23.70 -12.97 12.86
C LYS A 220 24.56 -12.93 11.59
N ASN A 221 24.65 -11.77 10.93
CA ASN A 221 25.41 -11.62 9.69
C ASN A 221 26.92 -11.88 9.90
N LYS A 222 27.52 -11.38 10.99
CA LYS A 222 28.91 -11.68 11.36
C LYS A 222 29.19 -13.16 11.61
N LYS A 223 28.23 -13.91 12.16
CA LYS A 223 28.37 -15.36 12.41
C LYS A 223 28.32 -16.17 11.11
N VAL A 224 27.50 -15.77 10.15
CA VAL A 224 27.43 -16.40 8.82
C VAL A 224 28.76 -16.22 8.08
N LEU A 225 29.30 -15.00 8.08
CA LEU A 225 30.56 -14.68 7.39
C LEU A 225 31.80 -15.38 8.00
N ARG A 226 31.73 -15.86 9.25
CA ARG A 226 32.81 -16.62 9.89
C ARG A 226 32.71 -18.14 9.69
N ARG A 227 31.64 -18.63 9.05
CA ARG A 227 31.35 -20.06 8.87
C ARG A 227 31.43 -20.53 7.42
N GLY A 228 31.57 -19.62 6.46
CA GLY A 228 31.89 -19.91 5.06
C GLY A 228 33.35 -19.63 4.79
#